data_AF-A0A9P1IZW9-F1
#
_entry.id   AF-A0A9P1IZW9-F1
#
_cell.length_a   1.000
_cell.length_b   1.000
_cell.length_c   1.000
_cell.angle_alpha   90.00
_cell.angle_beta   90.00
_cell.angle_gamma   90.00
#
_symmetry.space_group_name_H-M   'P 1'
#
loop_
_entity.id
_entity.type
_entity.pdbx_description
1 polymer ?
#
loop_
_entity_poly.entity_id
_entity_poly.type
_entity_poly.pdbx_seq_one_letter_code
_entity_poly.pdbx_strand_id
1 'polypeptide(L)'
;MKFIFFISIFIIVLSNSLAQNVFSEFLRNSIDENVLPCDDFFRHACRKDNKQDIDTIFENVVKELFESSNYTSQNEDVNAFQSILETPVAEILTDFQSQTLKEFQGLSKNQVSKYLAKLGKVFRDYSVNAVKCFDKVKGNSKIFRKCLEIISRDISSDVITQMRKVNYITLHQAKAYKWLTNEGKTAISRLNGTLEDIRKHAVNLIEETPWIKNAHKINVYEKLAKDIHFLDEFENYLEISENNLEKAAKHFKKCLNSLKTSESINNIICILDRELTKYRFKSIIRDGNNGGNTGYKLVFGENFYYTAKEVENDAEFMGFVGSSLLGHEFGHSIIVSDRDIYDNSDLMFSNVTKECVQDQFKNSCDKFQEGSCEITETTFDDNGSDLVGLQLTYDLFKQKQKRRSNSQKIVDAISPEKLFFYAYSTGWCQPISSGDGQHSPQNIRVNAVVVQIPDFAQLFGCSADSPMMQTNKKQCVLFGKDASTTKHNNENLGLE
;
A
#
# COMPACT_ATOMS: atom_id res chain seq x y z
N MET A 1 9.40 -47.60 -5.98
CA MET A 1 9.88 -46.73 -4.88
C MET A 1 10.93 -45.80 -5.48
N LYS A 2 10.82 -44.48 -5.24
CA LYS A 2 11.63 -43.36 -5.79
C LYS A 2 11.27 -42.88 -7.20
N PHE A 3 10.22 -42.03 -7.33
CA PHE A 3 10.16 -41.01 -8.40
C PHE A 3 9.08 -39.90 -8.13
N ILE A 4 8.81 -39.54 -6.88
CA ILE A 4 7.80 -38.50 -6.54
C ILE A 4 8.37 -37.36 -5.66
N PHE A 5 9.65 -37.40 -5.26
CA PHE A 5 10.20 -36.40 -4.32
C PHE A 5 10.94 -35.21 -4.98
N PHE A 6 10.95 -35.07 -6.30
CA PHE A 6 11.70 -34.00 -7.00
C PHE A 6 10.84 -32.86 -7.55
N ILE A 7 9.51 -33.01 -7.62
CA ILE A 7 8.64 -31.97 -8.19
C ILE A 7 8.32 -30.87 -7.18
N SER A 8 8.23 -31.20 -5.89
CA SER A 8 7.95 -30.23 -4.83
C SER A 8 9.12 -29.30 -4.52
N ILE A 9 10.37 -29.73 -4.76
CA ILE A 9 11.55 -28.89 -4.55
C ILE A 9 11.78 -27.95 -5.74
N PHE A 10 11.41 -28.35 -6.95
CA PHE A 10 11.59 -27.52 -8.15
C PHE A 10 10.63 -26.32 -8.21
N ILE A 11 9.41 -26.45 -7.66
CA ILE A 11 8.44 -25.35 -7.58
C ILE A 11 8.86 -24.32 -6.51
N ILE A 12 9.42 -24.77 -5.38
CA ILE A 12 9.92 -23.88 -4.30
C ILE A 12 11.19 -23.11 -4.72
N VAL A 13 12.03 -23.69 -5.59
CA VAL A 13 13.23 -23.02 -6.11
C VAL A 13 12.89 -22.00 -7.20
N LEU A 14 11.83 -22.22 -7.99
CA LEU A 14 11.37 -21.25 -8.99
C LEU A 14 10.64 -20.05 -8.36
N SER A 15 9.88 -20.23 -7.27
CA SER A 15 9.19 -19.12 -6.59
C SER A 15 10.16 -18.11 -5.95
N ASN A 16 11.27 -18.58 -5.37
CA ASN A 16 12.29 -17.69 -4.80
C ASN A 16 13.04 -16.87 -5.87
N SER A 17 13.18 -17.38 -7.10
CA SER A 17 13.81 -16.64 -8.20
C SER A 17 12.87 -15.65 -8.90
N LEU A 18 11.55 -15.80 -8.77
CA LEU A 18 10.60 -14.88 -9.40
C LEU A 18 10.51 -13.57 -8.61
N ALA A 19 10.41 -13.66 -7.28
CA ALA A 19 10.22 -12.54 -6.37
C ALA A 19 11.33 -11.47 -6.42
N GLN A 20 12.58 -11.94 -6.36
CA GLN A 20 13.77 -11.09 -6.42
C GLN A 20 13.89 -10.35 -7.77
N ASN A 21 13.29 -10.90 -8.83
CA ASN A 21 13.29 -10.28 -10.15
C ASN A 21 12.19 -9.22 -10.30
N VAL A 22 11.05 -9.28 -9.61
CA VAL A 22 9.90 -8.41 -9.91
C VAL A 22 10.23 -6.93 -9.76
N PHE A 23 10.80 -6.51 -8.63
CA PHE A 23 11.14 -5.10 -8.41
C PHE A 23 12.24 -4.63 -9.35
N SER A 24 13.34 -5.38 -9.45
CA SER A 24 14.46 -5.03 -10.31
C SER A 24 14.06 -5.03 -11.80
N GLU A 25 13.20 -5.95 -12.23
CA GLU A 25 12.65 -6.03 -13.60
C GLU A 25 11.74 -4.84 -13.89
N PHE A 26 10.82 -4.50 -12.97
CA PHE A 26 9.99 -3.32 -13.12
C PHE A 26 10.81 -2.04 -13.22
N LEU A 27 11.80 -1.87 -12.34
CA LEU A 27 12.69 -0.71 -12.35
C LEU A 27 13.38 -0.59 -13.72
N ARG A 28 13.94 -1.68 -14.26
CA ARG A 28 14.59 -1.69 -15.58
C ARG A 28 13.62 -1.33 -16.70
N ASN A 29 12.44 -1.92 -16.69
CA ASN A 29 11.42 -1.71 -17.71
C ASN A 29 10.81 -0.30 -17.64
N SER A 30 10.99 0.39 -16.51
CA SER A 30 10.51 1.77 -16.30
C SER A 30 11.48 2.83 -16.84
N ILE A 31 12.74 2.48 -17.12
CA ILE A 31 13.74 3.45 -17.62
C ILE A 31 13.49 3.77 -19.10
N ASP A 32 13.33 5.06 -19.43
CA ASP A 32 13.27 5.56 -20.79
C ASP A 32 14.65 6.04 -21.26
N GLU A 33 15.32 5.22 -22.07
CA GLU A 33 16.62 5.57 -22.65
C GLU A 33 16.54 6.73 -23.65
N ASN A 34 15.34 7.13 -24.10
CA ASN A 34 15.16 8.26 -25.02
C ASN A 34 15.07 9.61 -24.31
N VAL A 35 14.90 9.61 -22.98
CA VAL A 35 14.88 10.82 -22.16
C VAL A 35 16.18 10.89 -21.39
N LEU A 36 16.90 12.01 -21.45
CA LEU A 36 18.13 12.16 -20.68
C LEU A 36 17.79 12.44 -19.20
N PRO A 37 18.53 11.84 -18.24
CA PRO A 37 18.29 12.04 -16.80
C PRO A 37 18.42 13.50 -16.37
N CYS A 38 19.20 14.31 -17.10
CA CYS A 38 19.42 15.71 -16.82
C CYS A 38 18.37 16.64 -17.44
N ASP A 39 17.55 16.11 -18.37
CA ASP A 39 16.47 16.82 -19.04
C ASP A 39 15.14 16.62 -18.29
N ASP A 40 14.82 15.40 -17.86
CA ASP A 40 13.69 15.09 -16.98
C ASP A 40 13.95 13.73 -16.31
N PHE A 41 14.35 13.73 -15.04
CA PHE A 41 14.74 12.49 -14.37
C PHE A 41 13.55 11.56 -14.14
N PHE A 42 12.39 12.10 -13.77
CA PHE A 42 11.17 11.33 -13.61
C PHE A 42 10.81 10.63 -14.92
N ARG A 43 10.83 11.33 -16.06
CA ARG A 43 10.53 10.67 -17.35
C ARG A 43 11.61 9.73 -17.82
N HIS A 44 12.86 9.97 -17.45
CA HIS A 44 13.93 9.01 -17.65
C HIS A 44 13.74 7.75 -16.79
N ALA A 45 13.26 7.86 -15.55
CA ALA A 45 13.08 6.72 -14.64
C ALA A 45 11.68 6.06 -14.72
N CYS A 46 10.69 6.78 -15.25
CA CYS A 46 9.28 6.42 -15.34
C CYS A 46 8.72 6.71 -16.75
N ARG A 47 8.90 5.73 -17.63
CA ARG A 47 8.36 5.70 -18.99
C ARG A 47 6.85 5.99 -19.04
N LYS A 48 6.46 6.88 -19.95
CA LYS A 48 5.06 7.30 -20.14
C LYS A 48 4.18 6.22 -20.79
N ASP A 49 4.76 5.33 -21.58
CA ASP A 49 4.07 4.20 -22.22
C ASP A 49 3.90 2.99 -21.28
N ASN A 50 4.56 3.00 -20.11
CA ASN A 50 4.36 1.96 -19.12
C ASN A 50 2.96 2.10 -18.49
N LYS A 51 2.06 1.17 -18.85
CA LYS A 51 0.70 1.10 -18.31
C LYS A 51 0.61 0.35 -16.99
N GLN A 52 1.71 -0.27 -16.55
CA GLN A 52 1.76 -0.97 -15.28
C GLN A 52 2.32 -0.02 -14.23
N ASP A 53 1.60 0.16 -13.13
CA ASP A 53 2.19 0.70 -11.91
C ASP A 53 2.77 -0.44 -11.06
N ILE A 54 3.76 -0.08 -10.25
CA ILE A 54 4.45 -1.02 -9.35
C ILE A 54 3.50 -1.57 -8.27
N ASP A 55 2.48 -0.80 -7.88
CA ASP A 55 1.49 -1.17 -6.87
C ASP A 55 0.70 -2.39 -7.32
N THR A 56 0.18 -2.38 -8.53
CA THR A 56 -0.61 -3.45 -9.15
C THR A 56 0.23 -4.72 -9.29
N ILE A 57 1.50 -4.59 -9.67
CA ILE A 57 2.41 -5.73 -9.79
C ILE A 57 2.63 -6.35 -8.41
N PHE A 58 2.97 -5.53 -7.41
CA PHE A 58 3.17 -6.04 -6.06
C PHE A 58 1.88 -6.57 -5.43
N GLU A 59 0.74 -5.92 -5.63
CA GLU A 59 -0.55 -6.37 -5.13
C GLU A 59 -0.84 -7.80 -5.57
N ASN A 60 -0.59 -8.14 -6.84
CA ASN A 60 -0.77 -9.50 -7.32
C ASN A 60 0.20 -10.49 -6.63
N VAL A 61 1.46 -10.12 -6.51
CA VAL A 61 2.49 -10.97 -5.90
C VAL A 61 2.25 -11.18 -4.41
N VAL A 62 1.98 -10.10 -3.68
CA VAL A 62 1.69 -10.09 -2.25
C VAL A 62 0.40 -10.82 -1.95
N LYS A 63 -0.63 -10.61 -2.78
CA LYS A 63 -1.87 -11.37 -2.69
C LYS A 63 -1.59 -12.86 -2.88
N GLU A 64 -0.85 -13.27 -3.90
CA GLU A 64 -0.49 -14.68 -4.08
C GLU A 64 0.29 -15.24 -2.89
N LEU A 65 1.25 -14.48 -2.36
CA LEU A 65 2.05 -14.89 -1.21
C LEU A 65 1.21 -15.07 0.04
N PHE A 66 0.37 -14.10 0.37
CA PHE A 66 -0.48 -14.18 1.55
C PHE A 66 -1.59 -15.21 1.36
N GLU A 67 -2.20 -15.31 0.16
CA GLU A 67 -3.18 -16.33 -0.17
C GLU A 67 -2.60 -17.75 -0.10
N SER A 68 -1.32 -17.92 -0.48
CA SER A 68 -0.58 -19.19 -0.38
C SER A 68 -0.12 -19.54 1.04
N SER A 69 -0.18 -18.58 1.97
CA SER A 69 0.11 -18.88 3.37
C SER A 69 -0.88 -19.95 3.85
N ASN A 70 -0.36 -21.06 4.37
CA ASN A 70 -1.16 -22.17 4.91
C ASN A 70 -1.83 -21.73 6.22
N TYR A 71 -2.82 -20.86 6.11
CA TYR A 71 -3.75 -20.59 7.17
C TYR A 71 -4.77 -21.73 7.20
N THR A 72 -4.61 -22.61 8.19
CA THR A 72 -5.57 -23.68 8.48
C THR A 72 -5.97 -23.56 9.94
N SER A 73 -7.25 -23.33 10.19
CA SER A 73 -7.76 -23.27 11.55
C SER A 73 -7.96 -24.70 12.08
N GLN A 74 -7.79 -24.89 13.39
CA GLN A 74 -8.22 -26.12 14.06
C GLN A 74 -9.75 -26.22 14.14
N ASN A 75 -10.47 -25.13 13.86
CA ASN A 75 -11.91 -25.07 13.87
C ASN A 75 -12.49 -25.40 12.48
N GLU A 76 -13.22 -26.53 12.39
CA GLU A 76 -13.84 -26.99 11.14
C GLU A 76 -14.82 -25.95 10.55
N ASP A 77 -15.50 -25.18 11.40
CA ASP A 77 -16.45 -24.16 10.94
C ASP A 77 -15.73 -23.01 10.24
N VAL A 78 -14.54 -22.65 10.73
CA VAL A 78 -13.67 -21.65 10.10
C VAL A 78 -13.20 -22.15 8.74
N ASN A 79 -12.74 -23.41 8.65
CA ASN A 79 -12.28 -23.98 7.39
C ASN A 79 -13.41 -24.06 6.34
N ALA A 80 -14.63 -24.43 6.75
CA ALA A 80 -15.79 -24.43 5.87
C ALA A 80 -16.15 -23.02 5.39
N PHE A 81 -16.09 -22.02 6.27
CA PHE A 81 -16.36 -20.63 5.92
C PHE A 81 -15.28 -20.05 5.00
N GLN A 82 -14.01 -20.35 5.25
CA GLN A 82 -12.89 -19.97 4.40
C GLN A 82 -13.06 -20.48 2.97
N SER A 83 -13.45 -21.76 2.80
CA SER A 83 -13.72 -22.35 1.49
C SER A 83 -14.76 -21.53 0.71
N ILE A 84 -15.82 -21.05 1.36
CA ILE A 84 -16.82 -20.18 0.74
C ILE A 84 -16.22 -18.83 0.33
N LEU A 85 -15.38 -18.21 1.18
CA LEU A 85 -14.76 -16.92 0.89
C LEU A 85 -13.77 -16.97 -0.28
N GLU A 86 -13.08 -18.11 -0.44
CA GLU A 86 -12.10 -18.35 -1.50
C GLU A 86 -12.76 -18.81 -2.81
N THR A 87 -14.02 -19.25 -2.78
CA THR A 87 -14.74 -19.67 -3.98
C THR A 87 -15.03 -18.48 -4.89
N PRO A 88 -14.67 -18.54 -6.20
CA PRO A 88 -15.01 -17.48 -7.15
C PRO A 88 -16.52 -17.19 -7.17
N VAL A 89 -16.90 -15.92 -7.11
CA VAL A 89 -18.33 -15.53 -7.09
C VAL A 89 -19.09 -16.09 -8.31
N ALA A 90 -18.44 -16.14 -9.48
CA ALA A 90 -19.03 -16.72 -10.69
C ALA A 90 -19.39 -18.20 -10.51
N GLU A 91 -18.59 -18.96 -9.77
CA GLU A 91 -18.85 -20.36 -9.44
C GLU A 91 -20.02 -20.48 -8.46
N ILE A 92 -20.05 -19.67 -7.39
CA ILE A 92 -21.15 -19.63 -6.42
C ILE A 92 -22.48 -19.33 -7.13
N LEU A 93 -22.50 -18.34 -8.04
CA LEU A 93 -23.69 -17.98 -8.79
C LEU A 93 -24.10 -19.08 -9.78
N THR A 94 -23.14 -19.79 -10.37
CA THR A 94 -23.40 -20.91 -11.29
C THR A 94 -23.98 -22.11 -10.52
N ASP A 95 -23.41 -22.45 -9.36
CA ASP A 95 -23.92 -23.51 -8.50
C ASP A 95 -25.36 -23.17 -8.04
N PHE A 96 -25.59 -21.95 -7.56
CA PHE A 96 -26.93 -21.44 -7.24
C PHE A 96 -27.93 -21.67 -8.38
N GLN A 97 -27.59 -21.28 -9.62
CA GLN A 97 -28.48 -21.49 -10.76
C GLN A 97 -28.75 -22.96 -11.02
N SER A 98 -27.70 -23.79 -11.01
CA SER A 98 -27.79 -25.19 -11.39
C SER A 98 -28.58 -26.02 -10.36
N GLN A 99 -28.28 -25.88 -9.07
CA GLN A 99 -28.92 -26.62 -7.99
C GLN A 99 -30.38 -26.18 -7.84
N THR A 100 -30.64 -24.88 -7.85
CA THR A 100 -32.01 -24.35 -7.75
C THR A 100 -32.88 -24.81 -8.92
N LEU A 101 -32.32 -24.88 -10.14
CA LEU A 101 -33.04 -25.44 -11.30
C LEU A 101 -33.32 -26.94 -11.14
N LYS A 102 -32.34 -27.71 -10.65
CA LYS A 102 -32.48 -29.16 -10.43
C LYS A 102 -33.55 -29.46 -9.38
N GLU A 103 -33.58 -28.71 -8.28
CA GLU A 103 -34.63 -28.80 -7.27
C GLU A 103 -36.01 -28.54 -7.88
N PHE A 104 -36.13 -27.45 -8.64
CA PHE A 104 -37.38 -27.09 -9.30
C PHE A 104 -37.88 -28.20 -10.23
N GLN A 105 -36.98 -28.83 -11.00
CA GLN A 105 -37.32 -29.95 -11.89
C GLN A 105 -37.81 -31.19 -11.14
N GLY A 106 -37.38 -31.38 -9.89
CA GLY A 106 -37.82 -32.48 -9.02
C GLY A 106 -39.18 -32.24 -8.34
N LEU A 107 -39.76 -31.04 -8.45
CA LEU A 107 -41.02 -30.71 -7.78
C LEU A 107 -42.24 -31.29 -8.52
N SER A 108 -43.21 -31.77 -7.75
CA SER A 108 -44.53 -32.07 -8.28
C SER A 108 -45.35 -30.79 -8.51
N LYS A 109 -46.38 -30.85 -9.37
CA LYS A 109 -47.18 -29.68 -9.78
C LYS A 109 -47.75 -28.87 -8.60
N ASN A 110 -48.12 -29.51 -7.50
CA ASN A 110 -48.68 -28.84 -6.31
C ASN A 110 -47.62 -28.19 -5.40
N GLN A 111 -46.33 -28.49 -5.60
CA GLN A 111 -45.21 -27.92 -4.85
C GLN A 111 -44.64 -26.66 -5.51
N VAL A 112 -44.77 -26.53 -6.83
CA VAL A 112 -44.19 -25.43 -7.64
C VAL A 112 -44.55 -24.04 -7.10
N SER A 113 -45.84 -23.74 -6.88
CA SER A 113 -46.25 -22.42 -6.37
C SER A 113 -45.69 -22.11 -4.98
N LYS A 114 -45.63 -23.09 -4.08
CA LYS A 114 -45.08 -22.91 -2.73
C LYS A 114 -43.58 -22.63 -2.78
N TYR A 115 -42.86 -23.34 -3.65
CA TYR A 115 -41.43 -23.16 -3.86
C TYR A 115 -41.10 -21.77 -4.43
N LEU A 116 -41.80 -21.36 -5.50
CA LEU A 116 -41.62 -20.03 -6.11
C LEU A 116 -41.95 -18.89 -5.14
N ALA A 117 -43.01 -19.04 -4.32
CA ALA A 117 -43.35 -18.05 -3.30
C ALA A 117 -42.24 -17.92 -2.24
N LYS A 118 -41.60 -19.04 -1.86
CA LYS A 118 -40.49 -19.05 -0.91
C LYS A 118 -39.24 -18.38 -1.49
N LEU A 119 -38.85 -18.73 -2.71
CA LEU A 119 -37.74 -18.07 -3.42
C LEU A 119 -38.02 -16.57 -3.63
N GLY A 120 -39.25 -16.22 -4.00
CA GLY A 120 -39.67 -14.84 -4.18
C GLY A 120 -39.67 -14.04 -2.88
N LYS A 121 -39.82 -14.68 -1.71
CA LYS A 121 -39.64 -14.02 -0.41
C LYS A 121 -38.16 -13.75 -0.12
N VAL A 122 -37.29 -14.70 -0.42
CA VAL A 122 -35.83 -14.60 -0.21
C VAL A 122 -35.24 -13.45 -1.02
N PHE A 123 -35.52 -13.43 -2.33
CA PHE A 123 -34.87 -12.49 -3.26
C PHE A 123 -35.64 -11.19 -3.48
N ARG A 124 -36.73 -10.96 -2.73
CA ARG A 124 -37.58 -9.77 -2.92
C ARG A 124 -36.78 -8.47 -2.81
N ASP A 125 -35.90 -8.42 -1.82
CA ASP A 125 -35.14 -7.22 -1.47
C ASP A 125 -33.92 -7.02 -2.38
N TYR A 126 -33.58 -8.03 -3.19
CA TYR A 126 -32.40 -8.04 -4.05
C TYR A 126 -32.75 -8.02 -5.55
N SER A 127 -33.91 -8.55 -5.97
CA SER A 127 -34.33 -8.55 -7.37
C SER A 127 -35.86 -8.50 -7.51
N VAL A 128 -36.39 -7.29 -7.67
CA VAL A 128 -37.81 -7.05 -7.98
C VAL A 128 -38.20 -7.70 -9.33
N ASN A 129 -37.26 -7.75 -10.27
CA ASN A 129 -37.47 -8.33 -11.60
C ASN A 129 -37.65 -9.85 -11.54
N ALA A 130 -36.94 -10.54 -10.65
CA ALA A 130 -37.10 -11.97 -10.44
C ALA A 130 -38.47 -12.34 -9.89
N VAL A 131 -38.99 -11.55 -8.94
CA VAL A 131 -40.34 -11.78 -8.38
C VAL A 131 -41.40 -11.68 -9.48
N LYS A 132 -41.32 -10.67 -10.35
CA LYS A 132 -42.20 -10.55 -11.53
C LYS A 132 -42.01 -11.69 -12.55
N CYS A 133 -40.81 -12.26 -12.62
CA CYS A 133 -40.51 -13.37 -13.52
C CYS A 133 -41.20 -14.67 -13.07
N PHE A 134 -41.27 -14.92 -11.76
CA PHE A 134 -41.86 -16.15 -11.21
C PHE A 134 -43.33 -16.35 -11.57
N ASP A 135 -44.11 -15.29 -11.73
CA ASP A 135 -45.51 -15.36 -12.19
C ASP A 135 -45.66 -16.01 -13.58
N LYS A 136 -44.60 -15.95 -14.40
CA LYS A 136 -44.57 -16.52 -15.76
C LYS A 136 -44.10 -17.97 -15.79
N VAL A 137 -43.53 -18.49 -14.71
CA VAL A 137 -42.89 -19.80 -14.69
C VAL A 137 -43.89 -20.93 -14.95
N LYS A 138 -45.04 -20.96 -14.25
CA LYS A 138 -46.12 -21.96 -14.45
C LYS A 138 -45.63 -23.41 -14.62
N GLY A 139 -44.58 -23.81 -13.90
CA GLY A 139 -43.95 -25.15 -14.01
C GLY A 139 -42.97 -25.34 -15.17
N ASN A 140 -42.68 -24.31 -15.96
CA ASN A 140 -41.78 -24.34 -17.11
C ASN A 140 -40.33 -24.05 -16.70
N SER A 141 -39.49 -25.09 -16.74
CA SER A 141 -38.07 -25.02 -16.37
C SER A 141 -37.24 -24.07 -17.24
N LYS A 142 -37.61 -23.85 -18.52
CA LYS A 142 -36.92 -22.91 -19.40
C LYS A 142 -37.18 -21.46 -18.98
N ILE A 143 -38.41 -21.15 -18.55
CA ILE A 143 -38.75 -19.83 -18.01
C ILE A 143 -38.09 -19.65 -16.64
N PHE A 144 -38.13 -20.68 -15.79
CA PHE A 144 -37.50 -20.63 -14.47
C PHE A 144 -35.98 -20.36 -14.55
N ARG A 145 -35.28 -21.04 -15.46
CA ARG A 145 -33.86 -20.79 -15.73
C ARG A 145 -33.58 -19.32 -16.07
N LYS A 146 -34.39 -18.71 -16.94
CA LYS A 146 -34.27 -17.27 -17.24
C LYS A 146 -34.49 -16.38 -16.02
N CYS A 147 -35.40 -16.77 -15.12
CA CYS A 147 -35.59 -16.03 -13.86
C CYS A 147 -34.35 -16.14 -12.95
N LEU A 148 -33.69 -17.30 -12.89
CA LEU A 148 -32.45 -17.47 -12.13
C LEU A 148 -31.30 -16.65 -12.72
N GLU A 149 -31.19 -16.57 -14.05
CA GLU A 149 -30.22 -15.69 -14.74
C GLU A 149 -30.43 -14.21 -14.36
N ILE A 150 -31.69 -13.76 -14.28
CA ILE A 150 -32.02 -12.40 -13.80
C ILE A 150 -31.60 -12.21 -12.34
N ILE A 151 -31.89 -13.16 -11.45
CA ILE A 151 -31.47 -13.09 -10.05
C ILE A 151 -29.96 -12.96 -9.96
N SER A 152 -29.22 -13.88 -10.57
CA SER A 152 -27.75 -13.90 -10.49
C SER A 152 -27.14 -12.59 -10.98
N ARG A 153 -27.67 -12.03 -12.06
CA ARG A 153 -27.23 -10.73 -12.57
C ARG A 153 -27.52 -9.61 -11.58
N ASP A 154 -28.74 -9.56 -11.05
CA ASP A 154 -29.18 -8.47 -10.17
C ASP A 154 -28.43 -8.51 -8.82
N ILE A 155 -28.09 -9.69 -8.29
CA ILE A 155 -27.37 -9.83 -7.01
C ILE A 155 -25.83 -9.85 -7.14
N SER A 156 -25.30 -10.00 -8.36
CA SER A 156 -23.87 -10.26 -8.56
C SER A 156 -22.98 -9.19 -7.91
N SER A 157 -23.30 -7.91 -8.11
CA SER A 157 -22.53 -6.80 -7.53
C SER A 157 -22.56 -6.78 -6.01
N ASP A 158 -23.71 -7.10 -5.41
CA ASP A 158 -23.89 -7.16 -3.96
C ASP A 158 -23.10 -8.33 -3.37
N VAL A 159 -23.19 -9.52 -3.98
CA VAL A 159 -22.41 -10.70 -3.57
C VAL A 159 -20.90 -10.40 -3.68
N ILE A 160 -20.45 -9.85 -4.81
CA ILE A 160 -19.04 -9.46 -5.00
C ILE A 160 -18.61 -8.50 -3.91
N THR A 161 -19.40 -7.47 -3.63
CA THR A 161 -19.03 -6.43 -2.67
C THR A 161 -19.02 -6.97 -1.24
N GLN A 162 -20.02 -7.78 -0.85
CA GLN A 162 -20.05 -8.39 0.48
C GLN A 162 -18.91 -9.39 0.66
N MET A 163 -18.69 -10.29 -0.30
CA MET A 163 -17.59 -11.25 -0.24
C MET A 163 -16.24 -10.56 -0.20
N ARG A 164 -16.00 -9.54 -1.03
CA ARG A 164 -14.75 -8.77 -0.98
C ARG A 164 -14.53 -8.14 0.38
N LYS A 165 -15.56 -7.50 0.94
CA LYS A 165 -15.48 -6.90 2.28
C LYS A 165 -15.12 -7.96 3.31
N VAL A 166 -15.87 -9.05 3.39
CA VAL A 166 -15.65 -10.10 4.39
C VAL A 166 -14.28 -10.75 4.19
N ASN A 167 -13.96 -11.21 2.97
CA ASN A 167 -12.68 -11.86 2.67
C ASN A 167 -11.48 -10.97 3.02
N TYR A 168 -11.46 -9.73 2.52
CA TYR A 168 -10.36 -8.80 2.79
C TYR A 168 -10.23 -8.50 4.29
N ILE A 169 -11.35 -8.28 5.00
CA ILE A 169 -11.33 -7.88 6.40
C ILE A 169 -10.97 -9.05 7.34
N THR A 170 -11.43 -10.26 7.08
CA THR A 170 -11.33 -11.36 8.06
C THR A 170 -10.30 -12.41 7.69
N LEU A 171 -10.15 -12.74 6.40
CA LEU A 171 -9.29 -13.83 5.97
C LEU A 171 -7.94 -13.33 5.45
N HIS A 172 -7.94 -12.35 4.55
CA HIS A 172 -6.71 -11.79 3.99
C HIS A 172 -5.81 -11.21 5.08
N GLN A 173 -6.37 -10.43 6.00
CA GLN A 173 -5.64 -9.89 7.15
C GLN A 173 -5.07 -10.98 8.06
N ALA A 174 -5.85 -12.01 8.38
CA ALA A 174 -5.36 -13.13 9.19
C ALA A 174 -4.16 -13.83 8.51
N LYS A 175 -4.25 -14.05 7.19
CA LYS A 175 -3.15 -14.59 6.38
C LYS A 175 -1.92 -13.68 6.38
N ALA A 176 -2.11 -12.37 6.20
CA ALA A 176 -1.02 -11.38 6.24
C ALA A 176 -0.31 -11.36 7.61
N TYR A 177 -1.06 -11.28 8.72
CA TYR A 177 -0.48 -11.33 10.07
C TYR A 177 0.19 -12.68 10.36
N LYS A 178 -0.36 -13.80 9.85
CA LYS A 178 0.24 -15.12 9.98
C LYS A 178 1.58 -15.21 9.25
N TRP A 179 1.66 -14.61 8.08
CA TRP A 179 2.90 -14.54 7.32
C TRP A 179 3.94 -13.65 8.03
N LEU A 180 3.53 -12.47 8.51
CA LEU A 180 4.40 -11.53 9.21
C LEU A 180 4.98 -12.10 10.51
N THR A 181 4.16 -12.83 11.28
CA THR A 181 4.59 -13.50 12.51
C THR A 181 5.48 -14.72 12.28
N ASN A 182 5.61 -15.19 11.03
CA ASN A 182 6.43 -16.33 10.65
C ASN A 182 7.53 -15.91 9.68
N GLU A 183 7.25 -15.97 8.38
CA GLU A 183 8.21 -15.76 7.29
C GLU A 183 8.65 -14.30 7.16
N GLY A 184 7.80 -13.36 7.54
CA GLY A 184 8.04 -11.92 7.49
C GLY A 184 8.91 -11.38 8.63
N LYS A 185 9.29 -12.20 9.62
CA LYS A 185 10.15 -11.77 10.76
C LYS A 185 11.45 -11.11 10.32
N THR A 186 12.05 -11.58 9.22
CA THR A 186 13.28 -11.01 8.66
C THR A 186 13.05 -9.63 8.06
N ALA A 187 11.93 -9.43 7.36
CA ALA A 187 11.52 -8.12 6.86
C ALA A 187 11.29 -7.12 8.01
N ILE A 188 10.55 -7.54 9.04
CA ILE A 188 10.29 -6.71 10.23
C ILE A 188 11.62 -6.31 10.90
N SER A 189 12.54 -7.25 11.08
CA SER A 189 13.86 -6.98 11.64
C SER A 189 14.67 -5.99 10.80
N ARG A 190 14.64 -6.13 9.47
CA ARG A 190 15.33 -5.22 8.54
C ARG A 190 14.74 -3.81 8.57
N LEU A 191 13.41 -3.70 8.57
CA LEU A 191 12.70 -2.43 8.69
C LEU A 191 13.10 -1.76 10.01
N ASN A 192 12.89 -2.44 11.16
CA ASN A 192 13.24 -1.95 12.50
C ASN A 192 14.70 -1.48 12.57
N GLY A 193 15.64 -2.28 12.06
CA GLY A 193 17.05 -1.91 12.02
C GLY A 193 17.34 -0.68 11.17
N THR A 194 16.65 -0.52 10.04
CA THR A 194 16.81 0.64 9.15
C THR A 194 16.22 1.90 9.78
N LEU A 195 15.06 1.81 10.43
CA LEU A 195 14.48 2.93 11.17
C LEU A 195 15.37 3.36 12.33
N GLU A 196 15.96 2.40 13.04
CA GLU A 196 16.91 2.70 14.12
C GLU A 196 18.15 3.45 13.60
N ASP A 197 18.65 3.10 12.42
CA ASP A 197 19.73 3.83 11.76
C ASP A 197 19.29 5.25 11.38
N ILE A 198 18.09 5.42 10.80
CA ILE A 198 17.48 6.73 10.47
C ILE A 198 17.37 7.59 11.72
N ARG A 199 16.84 7.03 12.80
CA ARG A 199 16.65 7.70 14.09
C ARG A 199 17.96 8.23 14.66
N LYS A 200 18.99 7.38 14.71
CA LYS A 200 20.34 7.79 15.17
C LYS A 200 20.92 8.89 14.30
N HIS A 201 20.79 8.77 12.98
CA HIS A 201 21.33 9.76 12.07
C HIS A 201 20.60 11.10 12.18
N ALA A 202 19.27 11.09 12.26
CA ALA A 202 18.45 12.27 12.45
C ALA A 202 18.75 12.99 13.77
N VAL A 203 18.92 12.25 14.88
CA VAL A 203 19.31 12.83 16.18
C VAL A 203 20.63 13.59 16.07
N ASN A 204 21.64 13.00 15.42
CA ASN A 204 22.93 13.68 15.23
C ASN A 204 22.77 14.99 14.41
N LEU A 205 21.94 14.97 13.35
CA LEU A 205 21.68 16.18 12.56
C LEU A 205 20.92 17.24 13.36
N ILE A 206 19.91 16.83 14.14
CA ILE A 206 19.14 17.71 15.04
C ILE A 206 20.08 18.40 16.03
N GLU A 207 20.99 17.66 16.66
CA GLU A 207 22.00 18.18 17.59
C GLU A 207 22.95 19.19 16.94
N GLU A 208 23.18 19.10 15.63
CA GLU A 208 24.02 20.04 14.89
C GLU A 208 23.27 21.29 14.39
N THR A 209 21.94 21.22 14.32
CA THR A 209 21.09 22.19 13.61
C THR A 209 21.03 23.58 14.30
N PRO A 210 21.48 24.67 13.64
CA PRO A 210 21.53 26.00 14.26
C PRO A 210 20.16 26.59 14.64
N TRP A 211 19.13 26.51 13.79
CA TRP A 211 17.82 27.08 14.14
C TRP A 211 17.15 26.35 15.33
N ILE A 212 17.35 25.03 15.46
CA ILE A 212 16.87 24.25 16.61
C ILE A 212 17.58 24.67 17.90
N LYS A 213 18.90 24.86 17.84
CA LYS A 213 19.72 25.39 18.94
C LYS A 213 19.22 26.77 19.38
N ASN A 214 19.03 27.68 18.43
CA ASN A 214 18.59 29.05 18.67
C ASN A 214 17.15 29.12 19.21
N ALA A 215 16.32 28.13 18.89
CA ALA A 215 14.98 27.98 19.43
C ALA A 215 14.94 27.29 20.82
N HIS A 216 16.07 26.76 21.31
CA HIS A 216 16.15 25.93 22.52
C HIS A 216 15.24 24.68 22.46
N LYS A 217 15.11 24.06 21.27
CA LYS A 217 14.20 22.93 21.03
C LYS A 217 14.90 21.58 20.81
N ILE A 218 16.22 21.49 21.01
CA ILE A 218 17.01 20.25 20.79
C ILE A 218 16.35 19.05 21.48
N ASN A 219 16.07 19.15 22.79
CA ASN A 219 15.46 18.06 23.55
C ASN A 219 14.07 17.64 23.04
N VAL A 220 13.31 18.57 22.44
CA VAL A 220 11.99 18.28 21.88
C VAL A 220 12.17 17.43 20.62
N TYR A 221 12.94 17.92 19.65
CA TYR A 221 13.18 17.22 18.39
C TYR A 221 13.89 15.87 18.60
N GLU A 222 14.87 15.80 19.50
CA GLU A 222 15.52 14.54 19.84
C GLU A 222 14.54 13.52 20.41
N LYS A 223 13.68 13.93 21.35
CA LYS A 223 12.70 13.04 21.95
C LYS A 223 11.72 12.54 20.88
N LEU A 224 11.20 13.45 20.06
CA LEU A 224 10.29 13.10 18.96
C LEU A 224 10.93 12.08 18.03
N ALA A 225 12.16 12.35 17.56
CA ALA A 225 12.91 11.42 16.73
C ALA A 225 13.10 10.07 17.43
N LYS A 226 13.51 10.08 18.71
CA LYS A 226 13.82 8.88 19.49
C LYS A 226 12.60 8.00 19.76
N ASP A 227 11.40 8.57 19.84
CA ASP A 227 10.16 7.87 20.17
C ASP A 227 9.49 7.22 18.94
N ILE A 228 9.90 7.55 17.71
CA ILE A 228 9.34 6.98 16.48
C ILE A 228 9.67 5.48 16.38
N HIS A 229 8.64 4.65 16.17
CA HIS A 229 8.76 3.19 16.08
C HIS A 229 7.69 2.59 15.14
N PHE A 230 7.95 1.37 14.65
CA PHE A 230 6.92 0.60 13.95
C PHE A 230 5.89 0.05 14.90
N LEU A 231 4.64 0.05 14.47
CA LEU A 231 3.60 -0.71 15.12
C LEU A 231 3.66 -2.18 14.65
N ASP A 232 4.47 -2.99 15.32
CA ASP A 232 4.75 -4.38 14.95
C ASP A 232 4.06 -5.42 15.87
N GLU A 233 2.94 -5.04 16.50
CA GLU A 233 2.08 -5.88 17.36
C GLU A 233 1.34 -7.01 16.58
N PHE A 234 1.93 -7.56 15.52
CA PHE A 234 1.28 -8.48 14.59
C PHE A 234 0.76 -9.77 15.24
N GLU A 235 1.37 -10.24 16.32
CA GLU A 235 0.87 -11.41 17.08
C GLU A 235 -0.48 -11.13 17.74
N ASN A 236 -0.65 -9.95 18.35
CA ASN A 236 -1.91 -9.52 18.94
C ASN A 236 -3.00 -9.34 17.86
N TYR A 237 -2.64 -8.73 16.72
CA TYR A 237 -3.56 -8.55 15.60
C TYR A 237 -3.92 -9.86 14.89
N LEU A 238 -3.02 -10.84 14.86
CA LEU A 238 -3.33 -12.20 14.41
C LEU A 238 -4.40 -12.82 15.31
N GLU A 239 -4.21 -12.81 16.64
CA GLU A 239 -5.18 -13.37 17.59
C GLU A 239 -6.56 -12.69 17.46
N ILE A 240 -6.60 -11.36 17.31
CA ILE A 240 -7.84 -10.62 17.07
C ILE A 240 -8.51 -11.07 15.75
N SER A 241 -7.73 -11.25 14.69
CA SER A 241 -8.22 -11.69 13.38
C SER A 241 -8.81 -13.09 13.45
N GLU A 242 -8.10 -14.03 14.06
CA GLU A 242 -8.53 -15.43 14.24
C GLU A 242 -9.83 -15.50 15.05
N ASN A 243 -9.91 -14.79 16.18
CA ASN A 243 -11.12 -14.72 17.00
C ASN A 243 -12.33 -14.15 16.25
N ASN A 244 -12.13 -13.19 15.35
CA ASN A 244 -13.20 -12.62 14.55
C ASN A 244 -13.64 -13.54 13.41
N LEU A 245 -12.70 -14.24 12.78
CA LEU A 245 -13.00 -15.25 11.78
C LEU A 245 -13.84 -16.38 12.39
N GLU A 246 -13.55 -16.82 13.62
CA GLU A 246 -14.38 -17.78 14.35
C GLU A 246 -15.80 -17.27 14.60
N LYS A 247 -15.97 -16.01 15.02
CA LYS A 247 -17.29 -15.41 15.23
C LYS A 247 -18.07 -15.31 13.92
N ALA A 248 -17.41 -14.91 12.83
CA ALA A 248 -18.02 -14.81 11.51
C ALA A 248 -18.43 -16.20 10.98
N ALA A 249 -17.57 -17.20 11.10
CA ALA A 249 -17.86 -18.59 10.74
C ALA A 249 -19.04 -19.15 11.53
N LYS A 250 -19.08 -18.90 12.85
CA LYS A 250 -20.19 -19.30 13.71
C LYS A 250 -21.51 -18.61 13.32
N HIS A 251 -21.46 -17.33 12.96
CA HIS A 251 -22.62 -16.59 12.46
C HIS A 251 -23.11 -17.16 11.13
N PHE A 252 -22.20 -17.39 10.20
CA PHE A 252 -22.50 -17.98 8.89
C PHE A 252 -23.14 -19.36 9.05
N LYS A 253 -22.56 -20.25 9.86
CA LYS A 253 -23.13 -21.57 10.17
C LYS A 253 -24.52 -21.48 10.82
N LYS A 254 -24.71 -20.53 11.75
CA LYS A 254 -26.02 -20.29 12.36
C LYS A 254 -27.05 -19.85 11.32
N CYS A 255 -26.65 -18.99 10.38
CA CYS A 255 -27.49 -18.59 9.27
C CYS A 255 -27.87 -19.81 8.41
N LEU A 256 -26.90 -20.62 7.98
CA LEU A 256 -27.15 -21.84 7.18
C LEU A 256 -28.15 -22.76 7.87
N ASN A 257 -27.97 -23.03 9.17
CA ASN A 257 -28.84 -23.92 9.95
C ASN A 257 -30.25 -23.38 10.19
N SER A 258 -30.43 -22.05 10.12
CA SER A 258 -31.76 -21.42 10.29
C SER A 258 -32.63 -21.53 9.05
N LEU A 259 -32.03 -21.82 7.89
CA LEU A 259 -32.70 -21.81 6.60
C LEU A 259 -33.11 -23.22 6.19
N LYS A 260 -34.40 -23.41 5.92
CA LYS A 260 -34.96 -24.69 5.46
C LYS A 260 -34.94 -24.80 3.93
N THR A 261 -33.90 -24.30 3.25
CA THR A 261 -33.74 -24.28 1.78
C THR A 261 -32.52 -25.09 1.35
N SER A 262 -32.23 -25.12 0.05
CA SER A 262 -31.03 -25.75 -0.49
C SER A 262 -29.76 -25.07 0.01
N GLU A 263 -28.66 -25.82 0.05
CA GLU A 263 -27.34 -25.30 0.42
C GLU A 263 -26.92 -24.11 -0.45
N SER A 264 -27.06 -24.22 -1.77
CA SER A 264 -26.73 -23.15 -2.71
C SER A 264 -27.54 -21.86 -2.51
N ILE A 265 -28.83 -21.97 -2.16
CA ILE A 265 -29.68 -20.81 -1.81
C ILE A 265 -29.23 -20.23 -0.46
N ASN A 266 -28.96 -21.10 0.52
CA ASN A 266 -28.54 -20.68 1.86
C ASN A 266 -27.21 -19.91 1.80
N ASN A 267 -26.24 -20.37 1.00
CA ASN A 267 -24.95 -19.71 0.84
C ASN A 267 -25.14 -18.27 0.35
N ILE A 268 -25.94 -18.03 -0.69
CA ILE A 268 -26.22 -16.67 -1.19
C ILE A 268 -26.85 -15.80 -0.10
N ILE A 269 -27.87 -16.31 0.61
CA ILE A 269 -28.56 -15.55 1.66
C ILE A 269 -27.58 -15.17 2.78
N CYS A 270 -26.78 -16.14 3.23
CA CYS A 270 -25.88 -15.95 4.35
C CYS A 270 -24.67 -15.08 3.97
N ILE A 271 -24.19 -15.12 2.72
CA ILE A 271 -23.18 -14.19 2.20
C ILE A 271 -23.70 -12.75 2.20
N LEU A 272 -24.96 -12.56 1.83
CA LEU A 272 -25.60 -11.24 1.78
C LEU A 272 -26.05 -10.71 3.15
N ASP A 273 -25.82 -11.47 4.23
CA ASP A 273 -26.13 -11.04 5.58
C ASP A 273 -25.15 -9.93 6.02
N ARG A 274 -25.70 -8.73 6.20
CA ARG A 274 -24.94 -7.53 6.59
C ARG A 274 -24.27 -7.69 7.96
N GLU A 275 -24.77 -8.57 8.82
CA GLU A 275 -24.18 -8.85 10.12
C GLU A 275 -22.75 -9.40 10.02
N LEU A 276 -22.38 -10.09 8.93
CA LEU A 276 -21.02 -10.57 8.70
C LEU A 276 -19.97 -9.45 8.74
N THR A 277 -20.34 -8.24 8.31
CA THR A 277 -19.42 -7.09 8.28
C THR A 277 -19.12 -6.52 9.66
N LYS A 278 -19.88 -6.89 10.70
CA LYS A 278 -19.65 -6.42 12.08
C LYS A 278 -18.46 -7.08 12.74
N TYR A 279 -17.96 -8.19 12.20
CA TYR A 279 -16.76 -8.87 12.70
C TYR A 279 -15.46 -8.23 12.19
N ARG A 280 -15.55 -7.04 11.58
CA ARG A 280 -14.42 -6.21 11.14
C ARG A 280 -13.68 -5.59 12.32
N PHE A 281 -12.35 -5.47 12.21
CA PHE A 281 -11.55 -4.59 13.05
C PHE A 281 -10.65 -3.65 12.21
N LYS A 282 -10.00 -2.70 12.87
CA LYS A 282 -9.08 -1.75 12.23
C LYS A 282 -7.70 -2.40 12.04
N SER A 283 -7.35 -2.69 10.79
CA SER A 283 -6.02 -3.18 10.43
C SER A 283 -4.94 -2.15 10.78
N ILE A 284 -3.77 -2.65 11.17
CA ILE A 284 -2.52 -1.87 11.29
C ILE A 284 -1.62 -2.03 10.06
N ILE A 285 -2.02 -2.87 9.11
CA ILE A 285 -1.42 -2.98 7.80
C ILE A 285 -2.27 -2.18 6.82
N ARG A 286 -1.62 -1.32 6.01
CA ARG A 286 -2.26 -0.52 4.97
C ARG A 286 -2.38 -1.31 3.66
N ASP A 287 -3.15 -0.78 2.72
CA ASP A 287 -3.24 -1.33 1.36
C ASP A 287 -2.07 -0.86 0.50
N GLY A 288 -1.59 -1.75 -0.38
CA GLY A 288 -0.65 -1.42 -1.45
C GLY A 288 0.67 -0.81 -0.97
N ASN A 289 1.18 0.19 -1.72
CA ASN A 289 2.37 0.97 -1.39
C ASN A 289 2.04 2.21 -0.56
N ASN A 290 1.18 2.08 0.45
CA ASN A 290 0.81 3.19 1.32
C ASN A 290 1.48 3.11 2.69
N GLY A 291 1.82 4.26 3.24
CA GLY A 291 2.35 4.44 4.59
C GLY A 291 1.38 5.18 5.49
N GLY A 292 1.85 5.53 6.67
CA GLY A 292 1.16 6.48 7.51
C GLY A 292 1.75 6.48 8.90
N ASN A 293 1.73 7.66 9.52
CA ASN A 293 2.08 7.87 10.90
C ASN A 293 0.83 8.14 11.74
N THR A 294 0.88 7.81 13.03
CA THR A 294 -0.10 8.24 14.03
C THR A 294 0.66 8.58 15.30
N GLY A 295 0.99 9.86 15.47
CA GLY A 295 2.02 10.27 16.44
C GLY A 295 3.34 9.61 16.10
N TYR A 296 3.89 8.84 17.03
CA TYR A 296 5.19 8.16 16.88
C TYR A 296 5.11 6.77 16.22
N LYS A 297 3.92 6.33 15.86
CA LYS A 297 3.69 4.97 15.36
C LYS A 297 3.61 4.97 13.85
N LEU A 298 4.50 4.24 13.21
CA LEU A 298 4.52 4.04 11.77
C LEU A 298 3.78 2.75 11.41
N VAL A 299 2.91 2.81 10.39
CA VAL A 299 2.15 1.68 9.84
C VAL A 299 2.30 1.64 8.34
N PHE A 300 2.47 0.44 7.77
CA PHE A 300 2.83 0.28 6.37
C PHE A 300 1.93 -0.69 5.63
N GLY A 301 1.94 -0.52 4.31
CA GLY A 301 1.33 -1.40 3.35
C GLY A 301 2.06 -2.73 3.20
N GLU A 302 1.30 -3.73 2.78
CA GLU A 302 1.74 -5.12 2.61
C GLU A 302 2.98 -5.25 1.71
N ASN A 303 3.00 -4.45 0.63
CA ASN A 303 4.05 -4.43 -0.36
C ASN A 303 5.42 -4.07 0.22
N PHE A 304 5.48 -3.26 1.27
CA PHE A 304 6.74 -2.86 1.89
C PHE A 304 7.36 -3.97 2.74
N TYR A 305 6.55 -4.77 3.42
CA TYR A 305 7.05 -5.94 4.15
C TYR A 305 7.58 -7.00 3.18
N TYR A 306 6.87 -7.20 2.08
CA TYR A 306 7.33 -8.08 1.00
C TYR A 306 8.66 -7.58 0.41
N THR A 307 8.71 -6.31 0.01
CA THR A 307 9.92 -5.70 -0.56
C THR A 307 11.10 -5.77 0.41
N ALA A 308 10.88 -5.50 1.70
CA ALA A 308 11.91 -5.60 2.71
C ALA A 308 12.46 -7.03 2.89
N LYS A 309 11.65 -8.06 2.61
CA LYS A 309 12.06 -9.45 2.61
C LYS A 309 12.87 -9.82 1.36
N GLU A 310 12.37 -9.45 0.18
CA GLU A 310 12.85 -10.02 -1.09
C GLU A 310 13.89 -9.16 -1.82
N VAL A 311 13.91 -7.83 -1.63
CA VAL A 311 14.87 -6.94 -2.31
C VAL A 311 16.21 -6.97 -1.57
N GLU A 312 17.12 -7.82 -2.00
CA GLU A 312 18.45 -7.98 -1.38
C GLU A 312 19.40 -6.81 -1.65
N ASN A 313 19.26 -6.13 -2.80
CA ASN A 313 20.17 -5.03 -3.14
C ASN A 313 19.92 -3.82 -2.22
N ASP A 314 20.94 -3.44 -1.44
CA ASP A 314 20.84 -2.32 -0.51
C ASP A 314 20.47 -0.99 -1.20
N ALA A 315 20.94 -0.73 -2.43
CA ALA A 315 20.61 0.50 -3.13
C ALA A 315 19.12 0.54 -3.53
N GLU A 316 18.60 -0.58 -4.03
CA GLU A 316 17.19 -0.72 -4.37
C GLU A 316 16.31 -0.58 -3.12
N PHE A 317 16.65 -1.30 -2.05
CA PHE A 317 15.91 -1.24 -0.80
C PHE A 317 15.97 0.15 -0.15
N MET A 318 17.16 0.76 -0.06
CA MET A 318 17.30 2.08 0.57
C MET A 318 16.67 3.18 -0.28
N GLY A 319 16.74 3.09 -1.61
CA GLY A 319 16.12 4.05 -2.52
C GLY A 319 14.59 3.97 -2.46
N PHE A 320 14.03 2.76 -2.54
CA PHE A 320 12.58 2.56 -2.46
C PHE A 320 12.10 2.58 -1.01
N VAL A 321 12.09 1.43 -0.32
CA VAL A 321 11.58 1.32 1.07
C VAL A 321 12.23 2.30 2.04
N GLY A 322 13.55 2.46 1.96
CA GLY A 322 14.28 3.37 2.85
C GLY A 322 13.83 4.83 2.68
N SER A 323 13.81 5.34 1.45
CA SER A 323 13.58 6.78 1.19
C SER A 323 12.10 7.11 1.08
N SER A 324 11.37 6.43 0.18
CA SER A 324 9.98 6.76 -0.17
C SER A 324 8.97 6.32 0.89
N LEU A 325 9.38 5.49 1.86
CA LEU A 325 8.53 5.08 2.98
C LEU A 325 9.16 5.44 4.33
N LEU A 326 10.27 4.80 4.71
CA LEU A 326 10.78 4.96 6.09
C LEU A 326 11.21 6.40 6.38
N GLY A 327 11.98 6.99 5.48
CA GLY A 327 12.44 8.35 5.59
C GLY A 327 11.29 9.36 5.49
N HIS A 328 10.38 9.13 4.56
CA HIS A 328 9.19 9.96 4.35
C HIS A 328 8.27 9.98 5.60
N GLU A 329 7.88 8.82 6.10
CA GLU A 329 6.99 8.71 7.27
C GLU A 329 7.67 9.14 8.58
N PHE A 330 8.99 8.95 8.68
CA PHE A 330 9.78 9.55 9.74
C PHE A 330 9.77 11.09 9.63
N GLY A 331 9.88 11.61 8.41
CA GLY A 331 9.76 13.03 8.08
C GLY A 331 8.48 13.65 8.64
N HIS A 332 7.32 13.05 8.39
CA HIS A 332 6.03 13.54 8.92
C HIS A 332 5.96 13.63 10.44
N SER A 333 6.82 12.90 11.16
CA SER A 333 6.86 12.93 12.62
C SER A 333 7.68 14.10 13.18
N ILE A 334 8.55 14.71 12.36
CA ILE A 334 9.41 15.83 12.76
C ILE A 334 9.25 17.08 11.86
N ILE A 335 8.51 16.97 10.75
CA ILE A 335 8.15 18.04 9.82
C ILE A 335 6.63 18.19 9.85
N VAL A 336 6.16 19.36 10.28
CA VAL A 336 4.74 19.62 10.51
C VAL A 336 4.34 20.89 9.77
N SER A 337 3.21 20.82 9.07
CA SER A 337 2.61 21.98 8.41
C SER A 337 1.89 22.89 9.41
N ASP A 338 1.56 24.11 9.00
CA ASP A 338 0.79 25.02 9.86
C ASP A 338 -0.65 24.53 10.10
N ARG A 339 -1.15 23.59 9.28
CA ARG A 339 -2.46 22.94 9.48
C ARG A 339 -2.47 22.05 10.71
N ASP A 340 -1.35 21.36 10.96
CA ASP A 340 -1.22 20.35 12.02
C ASP A 340 -0.55 20.92 13.29
N ILE A 341 -0.33 22.24 13.31
CA ILE A 341 0.30 22.98 14.41
C ILE A 341 -0.49 22.89 15.72
N TYR A 342 -1.79 22.62 15.64
CA TYR A 342 -2.63 22.41 16.83
C TYR A 342 -2.30 21.11 17.56
N ASP A 343 -1.76 20.11 16.85
CA ASP A 343 -1.35 18.84 17.44
C ASP A 343 0.11 18.89 17.94
N ASN A 344 0.93 19.84 17.44
CA ASN A 344 2.32 19.98 17.88
C ASN A 344 2.89 21.41 17.70
N SER A 345 2.40 22.38 18.47
CA SER A 345 2.77 23.81 18.35
C SER A 345 4.27 24.13 18.57
N ASP A 346 5.02 23.16 19.08
CA ASP A 346 6.46 23.26 19.30
C ASP A 346 7.30 22.94 18.05
N LEU A 347 6.69 22.38 17.01
CA LEU A 347 7.30 22.03 15.74
C LEU A 347 7.08 23.16 14.72
N MET A 348 7.83 24.24 14.88
CA MET A 348 7.81 25.37 13.94
C MET A 348 9.11 25.43 13.14
N PHE A 349 8.98 25.34 11.81
CA PHE A 349 10.06 25.61 10.87
C PHE A 349 10.16 27.11 10.60
N SER A 350 11.38 27.62 10.42
CA SER A 350 11.54 29.02 9.96
C SER A 350 10.89 29.20 8.59
N ASN A 351 10.31 30.38 8.31
CA ASN A 351 9.76 30.70 6.99
C ASN A 351 10.81 30.48 5.89
N VAL A 352 12.07 30.83 6.16
CA VAL A 352 13.20 30.61 5.24
C VAL A 352 13.35 29.12 4.88
N THR A 353 13.16 28.23 5.84
CA THR A 353 13.22 26.78 5.62
C THR A 353 12.02 26.29 4.80
N LYS A 354 10.81 26.74 5.17
CA LYS A 354 9.57 26.39 4.45
C LYS A 354 9.62 26.86 2.99
N GLU A 355 9.94 28.14 2.79
CA GLU A 355 10.08 28.78 1.49
C GLU A 355 11.12 28.06 0.63
N CYS A 356 12.26 27.63 1.20
CA CYS A 356 13.25 26.89 0.42
C CYS A 356 12.66 25.62 -0.21
N VAL A 357 11.98 24.80 0.60
CA VAL A 357 11.36 23.55 0.13
C VAL A 357 10.25 23.86 -0.86
N GLN A 358 9.33 24.75 -0.50
CA GLN A 358 8.19 25.09 -1.34
C GLN A 358 8.62 25.69 -2.68
N ASP A 359 9.63 26.58 -2.68
CA ASP A 359 10.16 27.17 -3.92
C ASP A 359 10.88 26.14 -4.78
N GLN A 360 11.58 25.17 -4.20
CA GLN A 360 12.17 24.06 -4.96
C GLN A 360 11.10 23.26 -5.71
N PHE A 361 9.98 22.97 -5.05
CA PHE A 361 8.86 22.26 -5.67
C PHE A 361 8.13 23.14 -6.70
N LYS A 362 7.95 24.43 -6.45
CA LYS A 362 7.39 25.39 -7.42
C LYS A 362 8.26 25.50 -8.67
N ASN A 363 9.58 25.65 -8.51
CA ASN A 363 10.53 25.69 -9.64
C ASN A 363 10.45 24.40 -10.48
N SER A 364 10.23 23.26 -9.83
CA SER A 364 10.07 21.98 -10.49
C SER A 364 8.71 21.86 -11.19
N CYS A 365 7.63 22.35 -10.59
CA CYS A 365 6.33 22.50 -11.24
C CYS A 365 6.45 23.35 -12.51
N ASP A 366 7.05 24.54 -12.42
CA ASP A 366 7.21 25.46 -13.56
C ASP A 366 7.93 24.80 -14.74
N LYS A 367 8.87 23.89 -14.45
CA LYS A 367 9.69 23.22 -15.46
C LYS A 367 9.08 21.92 -15.99
N PHE A 368 8.47 21.12 -15.12
CA PHE A 368 8.14 19.71 -15.38
C PHE A 368 6.65 19.38 -15.26
N GLN A 369 5.76 20.35 -15.04
CA GLN A 369 4.34 20.07 -14.88
C GLN A 369 3.74 19.25 -16.04
N GLU A 370 2.97 18.24 -15.69
CA GLU A 370 2.15 17.48 -16.62
C GLU A 370 0.72 17.45 -16.09
N GLY A 371 -0.08 18.42 -16.52
CA GLY A 371 -1.40 18.66 -15.97
C GLY A 371 -1.38 19.72 -14.87
N SER A 372 -2.26 19.59 -13.87
CA SER A 372 -2.34 20.53 -12.76
C SER A 372 -1.17 20.37 -11.79
N CYS A 373 -0.46 21.45 -11.52
CA CYS A 373 0.62 21.52 -10.55
C CYS A 373 0.34 22.67 -9.59
N GLU A 374 -0.01 22.37 -8.35
CA GLU A 374 -0.27 23.38 -7.33
C GLU A 374 0.53 23.04 -6.08
N ILE A 375 1.37 23.99 -5.65
CA ILE A 375 2.24 23.87 -4.49
C ILE A 375 1.77 24.91 -3.48
N THR A 376 1.16 24.43 -2.40
CA THR A 376 0.55 25.25 -1.35
C THR A 376 1.19 24.97 0.00
N GLU A 377 0.90 25.79 1.00
CA GLU A 377 1.32 25.56 2.40
C GLU A 377 0.94 24.17 2.91
N THR A 378 -0.13 23.57 2.38
CA THR A 378 -0.64 22.27 2.82
C THR A 378 0.11 21.10 2.20
N THR A 379 1.07 21.36 1.32
CA THR A 379 1.98 20.35 0.75
C THR A 379 3.36 20.37 1.44
N PHE A 380 3.59 21.27 2.40
CA PHE A 380 4.92 21.46 2.99
C PHE A 380 5.39 20.29 3.83
N ASP A 381 4.51 19.71 4.64
CA ASP A 381 4.79 18.51 5.41
C ASP A 381 5.21 17.36 4.49
N ASP A 382 4.48 17.12 3.41
CA ASP A 382 4.79 16.10 2.40
C ASP A 382 6.12 16.37 1.68
N ASN A 383 6.25 17.57 1.11
CA ASN A 383 7.43 17.97 0.33
C ASN A 383 8.70 17.97 1.19
N GLY A 384 8.59 18.43 2.44
CA GLY A 384 9.66 18.38 3.41
C GLY A 384 10.02 16.96 3.80
N SER A 385 9.03 16.09 3.97
CA SER A 385 9.20 14.68 4.33
C SER A 385 9.86 13.88 3.22
N ASP A 386 9.50 14.12 1.96
CA ASP A 386 10.22 13.53 0.81
C ASP A 386 11.68 13.95 0.79
N LEU A 387 11.93 15.25 0.96
CA LEU A 387 13.27 15.82 0.90
C LEU A 387 14.17 15.26 2.01
N VAL A 388 13.71 15.35 3.26
CA VAL A 388 14.48 14.88 4.41
C VAL A 388 14.59 13.35 4.40
N GLY A 389 13.51 12.66 3.98
CA GLY A 389 13.51 11.22 3.81
C GLY A 389 14.59 10.74 2.85
N LEU A 390 14.70 11.35 1.66
CA LEU A 390 15.74 11.02 0.69
C LEU A 390 17.14 11.39 1.20
N GLN A 391 17.31 12.56 1.82
CA GLN A 391 18.60 13.01 2.36
C GLN A 391 19.13 12.04 3.43
N LEU A 392 18.33 11.74 4.45
CA LEU A 392 18.71 10.86 5.57
C LEU A 392 19.12 9.47 5.07
N THR A 393 18.35 8.92 4.15
CA THR A 393 18.51 7.54 3.70
C THR A 393 19.62 7.41 2.66
N TYR A 394 19.84 8.42 1.82
CA TYR A 394 21.00 8.47 0.92
C TYR A 394 22.31 8.59 1.72
N ASP A 395 22.37 9.44 2.74
CA ASP A 395 23.54 9.57 3.61
C ASP A 395 23.86 8.25 4.32
N LEU A 396 22.85 7.58 4.86
CA LEU A 396 23.00 6.25 5.46
C LEU A 396 23.44 5.19 4.44
N PHE A 397 22.87 5.20 3.23
CA PHE A 397 23.27 4.31 2.15
C PHE A 397 24.75 4.52 1.79
N LYS A 398 25.19 5.76 1.60
CA LYS A 398 26.61 6.07 1.31
C LYS A 398 27.53 5.67 2.45
N GLN A 399 27.13 5.84 3.70
CA GLN A 399 27.90 5.38 4.87
C GLN A 399 28.04 3.85 4.89
N LYS A 400 26.96 3.11 4.59
CA LYS A 400 26.98 1.64 4.49
C LYS A 400 27.84 1.16 3.34
N GLN A 401 27.73 1.81 2.17
CA GLN A 401 28.52 1.49 0.98
C GLN A 401 30.02 1.68 1.23
N LYS A 402 30.43 2.77 1.90
CA LYS A 402 31.84 3.01 2.26
C LYS A 402 32.42 1.93 3.20
N ARG A 403 31.59 1.33 4.06
CA ARG A 403 31.99 0.28 5.02
C ARG A 403 32.07 -1.11 4.39
N ARG A 404 31.36 -1.34 3.28
CA ARG A 404 31.33 -2.61 2.53
C ARG A 404 32.29 -2.48 1.34
N SER A 405 33.53 -2.95 1.47
CA SER A 405 34.52 -2.88 0.37
C SER A 405 34.00 -3.52 -0.92
N ASN A 406 33.66 -2.72 -1.95
CA ASN A 406 33.42 -3.08 -3.36
C ASN A 406 32.62 -4.37 -3.66
N SER A 407 31.78 -4.87 -2.74
CA SER A 407 31.09 -6.15 -2.92
C SER A 407 29.66 -6.03 -3.44
N GLN A 408 29.15 -4.80 -3.66
CA GLN A 408 27.90 -4.63 -4.40
C GLN A 408 28.19 -4.92 -5.88
N LYS A 409 27.60 -5.99 -6.41
CA LYS A 409 27.63 -6.25 -7.85
C LYS A 409 27.08 -5.01 -8.56
N ILE A 410 27.82 -4.51 -9.56
CA ILE A 410 27.23 -3.67 -10.59
C ILE A 410 26.08 -4.48 -11.18
N VAL A 411 24.86 -3.99 -11.02
CA VAL A 411 23.69 -4.58 -11.66
C VAL A 411 23.62 -3.97 -13.05
N ASP A 412 23.97 -4.76 -14.07
CA ASP A 412 23.79 -4.42 -15.48
C ASP A 412 24.27 -3.01 -15.88
N ALA A 413 25.51 -2.68 -15.51
CA ALA A 413 26.18 -1.41 -15.78
C ALA A 413 25.62 -0.16 -15.04
N ILE A 414 24.66 -0.31 -14.12
CA ILE A 414 24.22 0.77 -13.23
C ILE A 414 25.02 0.73 -11.92
N SER A 415 25.61 1.86 -11.53
CA SER A 415 26.30 1.96 -10.23
C SER A 415 25.28 1.93 -9.08
N PRO A 416 25.64 1.41 -7.89
CA PRO A 416 24.73 1.38 -6.75
C PRO A 416 24.15 2.76 -6.41
N GLU A 417 24.94 3.83 -6.55
CA GLU A 417 24.46 5.19 -6.34
C GLU A 417 23.39 5.61 -7.33
N LYS A 418 23.53 5.30 -8.63
CA LYS A 418 22.47 5.57 -9.62
C LYS A 418 21.24 4.72 -9.35
N LEU A 419 21.45 3.46 -8.98
CA LEU A 419 20.39 2.51 -8.67
C LEU A 419 19.50 2.99 -7.51
N PHE A 420 20.09 3.65 -6.51
CA PHE A 420 19.34 4.29 -5.43
C PHE A 420 18.32 5.31 -5.96
N PHE A 421 18.73 6.20 -6.86
CA PHE A 421 17.83 7.23 -7.43
C PHE A 421 16.74 6.63 -8.32
N TYR A 422 17.06 5.59 -9.10
CA TYR A 422 16.04 4.86 -9.87
C TYR A 422 15.05 4.16 -8.95
N ALA A 423 15.52 3.50 -7.90
CA ALA A 423 14.65 2.80 -6.96
C ALA A 423 13.74 3.75 -6.18
N TYR A 424 14.24 4.93 -5.78
CA TYR A 424 13.40 6.00 -5.23
C TYR A 424 12.29 6.41 -6.19
N SER A 425 12.63 6.63 -7.46
CA SER A 425 11.67 7.06 -8.50
C SER A 425 10.61 6.01 -8.81
N THR A 426 10.96 4.73 -8.65
CA THR A 426 10.10 3.59 -9.00
C THR A 426 8.76 3.62 -8.27
N GLY A 427 8.74 4.05 -7.00
CA GLY A 427 7.51 4.21 -6.22
C GLY A 427 6.55 5.27 -6.74
N TRP A 428 7.04 6.17 -7.59
CA TRP A 428 6.28 7.29 -8.16
C TRP A 428 5.87 7.05 -9.62
N CYS A 429 6.27 5.92 -10.23
CA CYS A 429 5.96 5.56 -11.61
C CYS A 429 4.49 5.11 -11.76
N GLN A 430 3.57 6.04 -11.54
CA GLN A 430 2.13 5.86 -11.69
C GLN A 430 1.55 6.93 -12.62
N PRO A 431 0.33 6.74 -13.16
CA PRO A 431 -0.34 7.80 -13.91
C PRO A 431 -0.43 9.08 -13.07
N ILE A 432 0.06 10.19 -13.62
CA ILE A 432 0.02 11.49 -12.94
C ILE A 432 -1.44 11.88 -12.72
N SER A 433 -1.85 11.91 -11.45
CA SER A 433 -3.19 12.31 -11.04
C SER A 433 -3.26 13.82 -10.88
N SER A 434 -4.42 14.43 -11.13
CA SER A 434 -4.69 15.79 -10.67
C SER A 434 -4.52 15.84 -9.14
N GLY A 435 -3.75 16.80 -8.63
CA GLY A 435 -3.42 16.91 -7.21
C GLY A 435 -4.66 16.79 -6.31
N ASP A 436 -4.52 16.05 -5.22
CA ASP A 436 -5.58 15.86 -4.21
C ASP A 436 -5.64 17.00 -3.17
N GLY A 437 -4.80 18.02 -3.35
CA GLY A 437 -4.65 19.18 -2.46
C GLY A 437 -3.81 18.91 -1.21
N GLN A 438 -3.32 17.68 -1.02
CA GLN A 438 -2.42 17.29 0.07
C GLN A 438 -1.02 16.99 -0.45
N HIS A 439 -0.91 16.32 -1.58
CA HIS A 439 0.37 15.89 -2.14
C HIS A 439 0.73 16.67 -3.42
N SER A 440 2.03 16.93 -3.60
CA SER A 440 2.57 17.37 -4.89
C SER A 440 2.43 16.27 -5.96
N PRO A 441 2.34 16.60 -7.26
CA PRO A 441 2.31 15.60 -8.32
C PRO A 441 3.54 14.68 -8.31
N GLN A 442 3.35 13.40 -8.67
CA GLN A 442 4.37 12.34 -8.53
C GLN A 442 5.70 12.68 -9.24
N ASN A 443 5.61 13.25 -10.44
CA ASN A 443 6.79 13.66 -11.21
C ASN A 443 7.58 14.80 -10.53
N ILE A 444 6.88 15.69 -9.83
CA ILE A 444 7.49 16.77 -9.08
C ILE A 444 8.12 16.26 -7.80
N ARG A 445 7.47 15.34 -7.08
CA ARG A 445 8.04 14.70 -5.88
C ARG A 445 9.39 14.05 -6.17
N VAL A 446 9.54 13.42 -7.34
CA VAL A 446 10.84 12.91 -7.81
C VAL A 446 11.80 14.04 -8.19
N ASN A 447 11.45 14.85 -9.20
CA ASN A 447 12.39 15.79 -9.79
C ASN A 447 12.84 16.89 -8.81
N ALA A 448 11.96 17.36 -7.94
CA ALA A 448 12.26 18.40 -6.97
C ALA A 448 13.26 17.95 -5.91
N VAL A 449 13.23 16.66 -5.55
CA VAL A 449 13.98 16.12 -4.42
C VAL A 449 15.33 15.55 -4.84
N VAL A 450 15.42 14.84 -5.97
CA VAL A 450 16.69 14.24 -6.40
C VAL A 450 17.77 15.28 -6.70
N VAL A 451 17.39 16.44 -7.24
CA VAL A 451 18.33 17.53 -7.54
C VAL A 451 18.87 18.22 -6.28
N GLN A 452 18.20 18.03 -5.14
CA GLN A 452 18.65 18.47 -3.81
C GLN A 452 19.64 17.50 -3.18
N ILE A 453 20.05 16.43 -3.88
CA ILE A 453 21.18 15.59 -3.47
C ILE A 453 22.38 15.97 -4.33
N PRO A 454 23.45 16.59 -3.77
CA PRO A 454 24.57 17.10 -4.57
C PRO A 454 25.23 16.06 -5.49
N ASP A 455 25.26 14.79 -5.07
CA ASP A 455 25.81 13.69 -5.85
C ASP A 455 25.03 13.44 -7.16
N PHE A 456 23.74 13.83 -7.25
CA PHE A 456 22.88 13.57 -8.41
C PHE A 456 23.50 14.12 -9.71
N ALA A 457 23.84 15.41 -9.73
CA ALA A 457 24.40 16.07 -10.91
C ALA A 457 25.70 15.39 -11.36
N GLN A 458 26.56 15.01 -10.40
CA GLN A 458 27.82 14.34 -10.68
C GLN A 458 27.59 12.93 -11.26
N LEU A 459 26.68 12.17 -10.68
CA LEU A 459 26.41 10.79 -11.09
C LEU A 459 25.82 10.72 -12.50
N PHE A 460 24.88 11.60 -12.81
CA PHE A 460 24.20 11.62 -14.11
C PHE A 460 24.89 12.52 -15.15
N GLY A 461 25.94 13.24 -14.76
CA GLY A 461 26.72 14.09 -15.67
C GLY A 461 25.97 15.36 -16.09
N CYS A 462 25.13 15.90 -15.22
CA CYS A 462 24.31 17.08 -15.52
C CYS A 462 25.12 18.36 -15.44
N SER A 463 25.04 19.19 -16.48
CA SER A 463 25.57 20.54 -16.45
C SER A 463 24.69 21.45 -15.59
N ALA A 464 25.24 22.57 -15.10
CA ALA A 464 24.46 23.57 -14.37
C ALA A 464 23.29 24.16 -15.20
N ASP A 465 23.41 24.13 -16.52
CA ASP A 465 22.39 24.62 -17.45
C ASP A 465 21.32 23.57 -17.79
N SER A 466 21.46 22.32 -17.31
CA SER A 466 20.49 21.28 -17.61
C SER A 466 19.11 21.61 -17.02
N PRO A 467 18.01 21.21 -17.67
CA PRO A 467 16.66 21.42 -17.15
C PRO A 467 16.49 21.05 -15.67
N MET A 468 17.00 19.90 -15.25
CA MET A 468 16.96 19.46 -13.85
C MET A 468 17.74 20.40 -12.93
N MET A 469 18.97 20.77 -13.29
CA MET A 469 19.81 21.61 -12.42
C MET A 469 19.34 23.07 -12.35
N GLN A 470 18.63 23.56 -13.37
CA GLN A 470 18.02 24.90 -13.36
C GLN A 470 16.92 25.06 -12.31
N THR A 471 16.29 23.98 -11.86
CA THR A 471 15.26 24.05 -10.80
C THR A 471 15.88 24.17 -9.41
N ASN A 472 17.09 23.60 -9.20
CA ASN A 472 17.85 23.73 -7.96
C ASN A 472 18.56 25.09 -7.86
N LYS A 473 17.78 26.14 -7.60
CA LYS A 473 18.29 27.50 -7.37
C LYS A 473 19.03 27.64 -6.04
N LYS A 474 18.66 26.84 -5.05
CA LYS A 474 19.21 26.86 -3.70
C LYS A 474 19.13 25.46 -3.09
N GLN A 475 20.22 25.06 -2.44
CA GLN A 475 20.23 23.85 -1.63
C GLN A 475 19.43 24.06 -0.34
N CYS A 476 18.46 23.20 -0.09
CA CYS A 476 17.62 23.21 1.09
C CYS A 476 18.15 22.21 2.13
N VAL A 477 18.66 22.75 3.24
CA VAL A 477 19.17 21.98 4.38
C VAL A 477 18.27 22.25 5.57
N LEU A 478 17.39 21.29 5.89
CA LEU A 478 16.45 21.39 7.00
C LEU A 478 17.12 21.08 8.33
N PHE A 479 17.94 20.02 8.35
CA PHE A 479 18.67 19.54 9.52
C PHE A 479 20.17 19.43 9.22
N GLY A 480 20.99 19.59 10.26
CA GLY A 480 22.45 19.55 10.18
C GLY A 480 23.11 20.91 10.33
N LYS A 481 24.44 20.92 10.41
CA LYS A 481 25.27 22.11 10.69
C LYS A 481 25.09 23.26 9.70
N ASP A 482 24.73 22.96 8.45
CA ASP A 482 24.59 23.93 7.35
C ASP A 482 23.15 24.46 7.22
N ALA A 483 22.24 24.05 8.11
CA ALA A 483 20.89 24.59 8.16
C ALA A 483 20.87 26.07 8.60
N SER A 484 19.81 26.78 8.24
CA SER A 484 19.65 28.21 8.54
C SER A 484 19.82 28.52 10.04
N THR A 485 20.38 29.70 10.35
CA THR A 485 20.47 30.22 11.72
C THR A 485 19.24 31.03 12.12
N THR A 486 18.38 31.42 11.17
CA THR A 486 17.26 32.34 11.39
C THR A 486 16.13 31.67 12.17
N LYS A 487 15.67 32.35 13.23
CA LYS A 487 14.49 31.96 14.01
C LYS A 487 13.20 32.28 13.24
N HIS A 488 12.11 31.57 13.53
CA HIS A 488 10.77 31.98 13.13
C HIS A 488 10.50 33.42 13.59
N ASN A 489 10.35 34.37 12.66
CA ASN A 489 9.84 35.69 13.00
C ASN A 489 8.32 35.57 13.13
N ASN A 490 7.82 35.54 14.38
CA ASN A 490 6.43 35.88 14.64
C ASN A 490 6.22 37.37 14.37
N GLU A 491 6.18 37.76 13.11
CA GLU A 491 5.58 39.04 12.72
C GLU A 491 4.22 38.73 12.09
N ASN A 492 3.18 38.98 12.89
CA ASN A 492 1.77 39.09 12.51
C ASN A 492 0.99 37.80 12.18
N LEU A 493 0.68 37.02 13.21
CA LEU A 493 -0.71 36.54 13.35
C LEU A 493 -1.55 37.72 13.87
N GLY A 494 -1.79 38.68 12.98
CA GLY A 494 -2.80 39.70 13.19
C GLY A 494 -4.16 39.02 13.13
N LEU A 495 -4.74 38.78 14.30
CA LEU A 495 -6.18 38.58 14.44
C LEU A 495 -6.86 39.90 14.05
N GLU A 496 -7.43 39.95 12.85
CA GLU A 496 -8.62 40.75 12.55
C GLU A 496 -9.75 39.83 12.08
#